data_AF-A0A350QPI6-F1
#
_entry.id   AF-A0A350QPI6-F1
#
_cell.length_a   1.000
_cell.length_b   1.000
_cell.length_c   1.000
_cell.angle_alpha   90.00
_cell.angle_beta   90.00
_cell.angle_gamma   90.00
#
_symmetry.space_group_name_H-M   'P 1'
#
loop_
_entity.id
_entity.type
_entity.pdbx_description
1 polymer ?
#
loop_
_entity_poly.entity_id
_entity_poly.type
_entity_poly.pdbx_seq_one_letter_code
_entity_poly.pdbx_strand_id
1 'polypeptide(L)'
;MGTQNASRISKRQALSMLRDGIIGELTEIHAWSDRPAGWWPQGEDRPAGSDPVPSYLDWDLWIGVAPMRDYKKDTYAPFKWRGFRDFGCGALGDMACHICDTPIQAFKLYKPKSVVVEATDATDDMFPSTERVIFEMAGVDASGGKTVKFSWTDGGRVPKHSELNIDEDFNLGQNTVAVVGSKATLLVNMDGDP
;
A
#
# COMPACT_ATOMS: atom_id res chain seq x y z
N MET A 1 -13.21 -1.78 -1.59
CA MET A 1 -12.76 -0.61 -0.80
C MET A 1 -12.92 0.66 -1.62
N GLY A 2 -13.04 1.82 -0.96
CA GLY A 2 -13.07 3.13 -1.64
C GLY A 2 -11.90 4.00 -1.18
N THR A 3 -11.42 4.91 -2.03
CA THR A 3 -10.31 5.83 -1.71
C THR A 3 -10.85 7.23 -1.39
N GLN A 4 -11.42 7.41 -0.20
CA GLN A 4 -12.06 8.66 0.22
C GLN A 4 -11.09 9.86 0.20
N ASN A 5 -9.82 9.64 0.51
CA ASN A 5 -8.83 10.72 0.54
C ASN A 5 -8.56 11.33 -0.86
N ALA A 6 -8.91 10.64 -1.95
CA ALA A 6 -8.79 11.20 -3.30
C ALA A 6 -9.63 12.48 -3.50
N SER A 7 -10.67 12.70 -2.68
CA SER A 7 -11.46 13.94 -2.69
C SER A 7 -10.90 15.05 -1.82
N ARG A 8 -9.72 14.91 -1.20
CA ARG A 8 -9.07 16.00 -0.45
C ARG A 8 -8.46 17.03 -1.41
N ILE A 9 -8.44 18.30 -0.98
CA ILE A 9 -7.93 19.42 -1.79
C ILE A 9 -6.48 19.19 -2.19
N SER A 10 -5.65 18.78 -1.23
CA SER A 10 -4.24 18.51 -1.42
C SER A 10 -3.94 17.37 -2.39
N LYS A 11 -4.68 16.25 -2.33
CA LYS A 11 -4.56 15.17 -3.32
C LYS A 11 -4.91 15.64 -4.74
N ARG A 12 -5.92 16.51 -4.88
CA ARG A 12 -6.23 17.14 -6.18
C ARG A 12 -5.18 18.15 -6.63
N GLN A 13 -4.57 18.90 -5.72
CA GLN A 13 -3.46 19.81 -6.03
C GLN A 13 -2.24 19.03 -6.52
N ALA A 14 -1.84 17.97 -5.81
CA ALA A 14 -0.76 17.08 -6.24
C ALA A 14 -1.03 16.49 -7.63
N LEU A 15 -2.27 16.02 -7.87
CA LEU A 15 -2.68 15.55 -9.19
C LEU A 15 -2.55 16.62 -10.28
N SER A 16 -2.95 17.87 -10.00
CA SER A 16 -2.77 18.99 -10.94
C SER A 16 -1.30 19.26 -11.21
N MET A 17 -0.48 19.38 -10.17
CA MET A 17 0.95 19.67 -10.29
C MET A 17 1.69 18.61 -11.12
N LEU A 18 1.35 17.34 -10.95
CA LEU A 18 1.90 16.25 -11.77
C LEU A 18 1.49 16.36 -13.24
N ARG A 19 0.22 16.72 -13.51
CA ARG A 19 -0.29 16.92 -14.88
C ARG A 19 0.31 18.17 -15.55
N ASP A 20 0.66 19.18 -14.76
CA ASP A 20 1.34 20.39 -15.22
C ASP A 20 2.84 20.16 -15.47
N GLY A 21 3.34 18.94 -15.21
CA GLY A 21 4.71 18.53 -15.56
C GLY A 21 5.79 19.09 -14.64
N ILE A 22 5.45 19.43 -13.38
CA ILE A 22 6.39 20.05 -12.43
C ILE A 22 7.65 19.20 -12.19
N ILE A 23 7.51 17.87 -12.28
CA ILE A 23 8.60 16.91 -12.07
C ILE A 23 9.45 16.67 -13.32
N GLY A 24 9.05 17.18 -14.49
CA GLY A 24 9.69 16.84 -15.76
C GLY A 24 9.27 15.46 -16.29
N GLU A 25 10.23 14.69 -16.81
CA GLU A 25 9.99 13.33 -17.30
C GLU A 25 9.91 12.36 -16.11
N LEU A 26 8.82 11.61 -16.00
CA LEU A 26 8.61 10.59 -14.97
C LEU A 26 9.63 9.45 -15.10
N THR A 27 10.35 9.16 -14.03
CA THR A 27 11.37 8.10 -14.00
C THR A 27 10.96 6.94 -13.09
N GLU A 28 10.60 7.23 -11.83
CA GLU A 28 10.31 6.22 -10.81
C GLU A 28 9.19 6.64 -9.87
N ILE A 29 8.50 5.65 -9.31
CA ILE A 29 7.52 5.82 -8.24
C ILE A 29 7.89 4.89 -7.09
N HIS A 30 7.86 5.42 -5.87
CA HIS A 30 8.10 4.65 -4.65
C HIS A 30 6.96 4.90 -3.67
N ALA A 31 6.23 3.87 -3.29
CA ALA A 31 5.16 3.94 -2.31
C ALA A 31 5.52 3.09 -1.09
N TRP A 32 5.25 3.59 0.12
CA TRP A 32 5.51 2.83 1.33
C TRP A 32 4.49 3.04 2.43
N SER A 33 4.37 2.04 3.30
CA SER A 33 3.46 2.03 4.44
C SER A 33 4.13 1.52 5.72
N ASP A 34 3.69 2.06 6.84
CA ASP A 34 4.00 1.53 8.17
C ASP A 34 3.17 0.28 8.52
N ARG A 35 2.10 -0.01 7.77
CA ARG A 35 1.34 -1.26 7.93
C ARG A 35 2.20 -2.46 7.57
N PRO A 36 1.98 -3.63 8.18
CA PRO A 36 1.04 -3.92 9.26
C PRO A 36 1.53 -3.51 10.66
N ALA A 37 2.73 -2.93 10.79
CA ALA A 37 3.46 -2.78 12.06
C ALA A 37 2.65 -2.02 13.14
N GLY A 38 2.23 -2.75 14.17
CA GLY A 38 1.44 -2.20 15.29
C GLY A 38 -0.07 -2.10 15.06
N TRP A 39 -0.58 -2.47 13.88
CA TRP A 39 -2.00 -2.33 13.52
C TRP A 39 -2.75 -3.65 13.52
N TRP A 40 -2.19 -4.71 12.92
CA TRP A 40 -2.74 -6.07 12.92
C TRP A 40 -1.60 -7.09 12.69
N PRO A 41 -1.80 -8.37 13.04
CA PRO A 41 -0.78 -9.40 12.81
C PRO A 41 -0.70 -9.79 11.33
N GLN A 42 0.51 -10.09 10.88
CA GLN A 42 0.86 -10.66 9.56
C GLN A 42 2.14 -11.50 9.73
N GLY A 43 2.35 -12.48 8.86
CA GLY A 43 3.54 -13.34 8.88
C GLY A 43 3.49 -14.47 9.92
N GLU A 44 2.32 -14.70 10.53
CA GLU A 44 2.14 -15.73 11.56
C GLU A 44 1.07 -16.74 11.11
N ASP A 45 1.11 -17.94 11.69
CA ASP A 45 0.00 -18.88 11.57
C ASP A 45 -1.18 -18.41 12.41
N ARG A 46 -2.38 -18.87 12.04
CA ARG A 46 -3.55 -18.64 12.88
C ARG A 46 -3.34 -19.24 14.28
N PRO A 47 -3.66 -18.50 15.37
CA PRO A 47 -3.55 -19.04 16.72
C PRO A 47 -4.50 -20.21 16.96
N ALA A 48 -4.02 -21.20 17.72
CA ALA A 48 -4.78 -22.42 18.01
C ALA A 48 -5.92 -22.22 19.03
N GLY A 49 -6.84 -23.19 19.01
CA GLY A 49 -7.96 -23.30 19.93
C GLY A 49 -9.14 -22.37 19.59
N SER A 50 -10.11 -22.35 20.49
CA SER A 50 -11.37 -21.63 20.33
C SER A 50 -11.72 -20.86 21.60
N ASP A 51 -12.38 -19.72 21.46
CA ASP A 51 -13.01 -18.99 22.55
C ASP A 51 -14.54 -19.01 22.38
N PRO A 52 -15.33 -18.80 23.45
CA PRO A 52 -16.77 -18.63 23.30
C PRO A 52 -17.10 -17.41 22.44
N VAL A 53 -17.97 -17.60 21.44
CA VAL A 53 -18.51 -16.50 20.64
C VAL A 53 -19.32 -15.56 21.54
N PRO A 54 -19.05 -14.25 21.55
CA PRO A 54 -19.84 -13.30 22.30
C PRO A 54 -21.29 -13.28 21.83
N SER A 55 -22.26 -13.13 22.74
CA SER A 55 -23.70 -13.19 22.41
C SER A 55 -24.18 -12.12 21.43
N TYR A 56 -23.39 -11.07 21.22
CA TYR A 56 -23.68 -9.98 20.27
C TYR A 56 -23.05 -10.20 18.88
N LEU A 57 -22.29 -11.27 18.68
CA LEU A 57 -21.62 -11.57 17.42
C LEU A 57 -22.19 -12.85 16.82
N ASP A 58 -22.85 -12.73 15.67
CA ASP A 58 -23.17 -13.89 14.86
C ASP A 58 -21.92 -14.29 14.07
N TRP A 59 -21.27 -15.36 14.50
CA TRP A 59 -19.98 -15.78 13.94
C TRP A 59 -20.11 -16.39 12.54
N ASP A 60 -21.17 -17.15 12.29
CA ASP A 60 -21.45 -17.71 10.96
C ASP A 60 -21.66 -16.58 9.95
N LEU A 61 -22.43 -15.56 10.34
CA LEU A 61 -22.64 -14.38 9.51
C LEU A 61 -21.36 -13.56 9.33
N TRP A 62 -20.52 -13.43 10.35
CA TRP A 62 -19.25 -12.69 10.26
C TRP A 62 -18.25 -13.39 9.34
N ILE A 63 -18.15 -14.73 9.42
CA ILE A 63 -17.30 -15.55 8.53
C ILE A 63 -17.79 -15.47 7.08
N GLY A 64 -19.11 -15.48 6.88
CA GLY A 64 -19.72 -15.42 5.56
C GLY A 64 -19.32 -16.62 4.70
N VAL A 65 -18.73 -16.36 3.53
CA VAL A 65 -18.37 -17.40 2.55
C VAL A 65 -16.96 -17.97 2.74
N ALA A 66 -16.20 -17.45 3.69
CA ALA A 66 -14.85 -17.95 3.98
C ALA A 66 -14.92 -19.35 4.64
N PRO A 67 -13.85 -20.15 4.57
CA PRO A 67 -13.79 -21.42 5.28
C PRO A 67 -14.08 -21.24 6.77
N MET A 68 -15.06 -22.01 7.28
CA MET A 68 -15.47 -21.98 8.67
C MET A 68 -14.28 -22.23 9.59
N ARG A 69 -14.16 -21.42 10.64
CA ARG A 69 -13.11 -21.54 11.65
C ARG A 69 -13.65 -21.20 13.02
N ASP A 70 -12.97 -21.66 14.05
CA ASP A 70 -13.33 -21.31 15.41
C ASP A 70 -13.14 -19.81 15.68
N TYR A 71 -14.08 -19.24 16.43
CA TYR A 71 -13.90 -17.91 16.96
C TYR A 71 -12.72 -17.89 17.94
N LYS A 72 -11.91 -16.84 17.82
CA LYS A 72 -10.80 -16.57 18.72
C LYS A 72 -10.84 -15.10 19.11
N LYS A 73 -10.84 -14.83 20.42
CA LYS A 73 -10.93 -13.48 20.96
C LYS A 73 -9.73 -12.65 20.49
N ASP A 74 -9.98 -11.39 20.16
CA ASP A 74 -8.96 -10.40 19.77
C ASP A 74 -8.06 -10.83 18.60
N THR A 75 -8.54 -11.73 17.73
CA THR A 75 -7.75 -12.32 16.64
C THR A 75 -8.16 -11.82 15.25
N TYR A 76 -9.45 -11.85 14.91
CA TYR A 76 -9.93 -11.44 13.58
C TYR A 76 -10.84 -10.22 13.65
N ALA A 77 -11.99 -10.37 14.32
CA ALA A 77 -12.97 -9.32 14.49
C ALA A 77 -12.57 -8.35 15.61
N PRO A 78 -12.91 -7.06 15.49
CA PRO A 78 -13.54 -6.42 14.34
C PRO A 78 -12.52 -5.89 13.29
N PHE A 79 -11.22 -5.92 13.59
CA PHE A 79 -10.23 -5.12 12.85
C PHE A 79 -9.07 -5.92 12.23
N LYS A 80 -8.58 -6.95 12.93
CA LYS A 80 -7.32 -7.66 12.61
C LYS A 80 -7.43 -8.64 11.44
N TRP A 81 -8.63 -8.87 10.93
CA TRP A 81 -8.92 -9.73 9.77
C TRP A 81 -8.12 -9.37 8.50
N ARG A 82 -7.63 -8.12 8.38
CA ARG A 82 -6.85 -7.63 7.23
C ARG A 82 -5.60 -8.45 6.90
N GLY A 83 -4.95 -9.01 7.92
CA GLY A 83 -3.74 -9.81 7.77
C GLY A 83 -3.99 -11.25 7.32
N PHE A 84 -5.23 -11.74 7.42
CA PHE A 84 -5.58 -13.12 7.09
C PHE A 84 -6.00 -13.25 5.63
N ARG A 85 -5.53 -14.29 4.95
CA ARG A 85 -5.79 -14.54 3.52
C ARG A 85 -7.26 -14.74 3.18
N ASP A 86 -8.02 -15.32 4.10
CA ASP A 86 -9.45 -15.58 3.87
C ASP A 86 -10.35 -14.35 4.00
N PHE A 87 -9.85 -13.28 4.61
CA PHE A 87 -10.66 -12.10 4.94
C PHE A 87 -10.12 -10.81 4.33
N GLY A 88 -8.81 -10.67 4.23
CA GLY A 88 -8.12 -9.44 3.87
C GLY A 88 -7.24 -9.57 2.63
N CYS A 89 -6.43 -8.55 2.41
CA CYS A 89 -5.47 -8.47 1.31
C CYS A 89 -4.09 -7.97 1.78
N GLY A 90 -3.81 -8.08 3.09
CA GLY A 90 -2.59 -7.59 3.71
C GLY A 90 -2.44 -6.06 3.64
N ALA A 91 -1.26 -5.58 4.03
CA ALA A 91 -0.90 -4.17 3.97
C ALA A 91 -0.96 -3.60 2.55
N LEU A 92 -0.42 -4.29 1.54
CA LEU A 92 -0.53 -3.89 0.15
C LEU A 92 -1.98 -3.65 -0.27
N GLY A 93 -2.86 -4.63 -0.07
CA GLY A 93 -4.24 -4.52 -0.51
C GLY A 93 -5.04 -3.45 0.23
N ASP A 94 -4.83 -3.31 1.55
CA ASP A 94 -5.51 -2.30 2.38
C ASP A 94 -5.00 -0.88 2.09
N MET A 95 -3.69 -0.69 1.92
CA MET A 95 -3.08 0.64 1.89
C MET A 95 -2.67 1.15 0.50
N ALA A 96 -2.23 0.28 -0.42
CA ALA A 96 -1.70 0.73 -1.70
C ALA A 96 -2.77 1.45 -2.53
N CYS A 97 -4.04 1.05 -2.44
CA CYS A 97 -5.12 1.74 -3.14
C CYS A 97 -5.32 3.21 -2.69
N HIS A 98 -4.86 3.56 -1.49
CA HIS A 98 -4.96 4.90 -0.92
C HIS A 98 -3.69 5.73 -1.17
N ILE A 99 -2.53 5.07 -1.19
CA ILE A 99 -1.23 5.71 -1.34
C ILE A 99 -0.88 5.91 -2.82
N CYS A 100 -1.13 4.89 -3.64
CA CYS A 100 -0.72 4.84 -5.05
C CYS A 100 -1.68 5.56 -6.01
N ASP A 101 -2.83 6.04 -5.53
CA ASP A 101 -3.90 6.58 -6.37
C ASP A 101 -3.47 7.81 -7.19
N THR A 102 -2.71 8.73 -6.60
CA THR A 102 -2.29 9.99 -7.23
C THR A 102 -1.45 9.77 -8.49
N PRO A 103 -0.31 9.05 -8.47
CA PRO A 103 0.46 8.81 -9.68
C PRO A 103 -0.28 7.95 -10.71
N ILE A 104 -1.08 6.98 -10.27
CA ILE A 104 -1.89 6.16 -11.18
C ILE A 104 -2.90 7.04 -11.93
N GLN A 105 -3.60 7.94 -11.25
CA GLN A 105 -4.54 8.89 -11.85
C GLN A 105 -3.86 9.97 -12.71
N ALA A 106 -2.66 10.38 -12.34
CA ALA A 106 -1.88 11.38 -13.08
C ALA A 106 -1.43 10.83 -14.43
N PHE A 107 -0.89 9.61 -14.44
CA PHE A 107 -0.14 9.09 -15.58
C PHE A 107 -0.76 7.86 -16.26
N LYS A 108 -1.91 7.37 -15.76
CA LYS A 108 -2.65 6.22 -16.32
C LYS A 108 -1.80 4.93 -16.36
N LEU A 109 -1.05 4.69 -15.29
CA LEU A 109 -0.15 3.53 -15.14
C LEU A 109 -0.94 2.25 -14.85
N TYR A 110 -1.58 1.68 -15.87
CA TYR A 110 -2.47 0.52 -15.73
C TYR A 110 -1.90 -0.80 -16.25
N LYS A 111 -0.71 -0.78 -16.85
CA LYS A 111 -0.15 -1.92 -17.59
C LYS A 111 1.24 -2.29 -17.07
N PRO A 112 1.35 -3.13 -16.03
CA PRO A 112 2.63 -3.71 -15.65
C PRO A 112 3.11 -4.68 -16.73
N LYS A 113 4.42 -4.66 -17.03
CA LYS A 113 5.10 -5.64 -17.88
C LYS A 113 5.63 -6.82 -17.08
N SER A 114 6.09 -6.56 -15.87
CA SER A 114 6.62 -7.55 -14.94
C SER A 114 6.33 -7.13 -13.51
N VAL A 115 6.30 -8.12 -12.61
CA VAL A 115 6.17 -7.90 -11.16
C VAL A 115 7.16 -8.82 -10.47
N VAL A 116 7.97 -8.27 -9.57
CA VAL A 116 8.88 -9.02 -8.69
C VAL A 116 8.49 -8.74 -7.25
N VAL A 117 8.39 -9.81 -6.46
CA VAL A 117 8.01 -9.74 -5.04
C VAL A 117 9.13 -10.33 -4.19
N GLU A 118 9.53 -9.59 -3.18
CA GLU A 118 10.40 -10.04 -2.10
C GLU A 118 9.60 -9.98 -0.79
N ALA A 119 9.30 -11.14 -0.22
CA ALA A 119 8.56 -11.28 1.03
C ALA A 119 9.30 -12.25 1.97
N THR A 120 9.10 -12.11 3.27
CA THR A 120 9.90 -12.83 4.27
C THR A 120 9.22 -14.06 4.88
N ASP A 121 7.98 -13.93 5.33
CA ASP A 121 7.38 -14.81 6.35
C ASP A 121 5.89 -15.10 6.08
N ALA A 122 5.47 -15.05 4.82
CA ALA A 122 4.10 -15.40 4.45
C ALA A 122 3.75 -16.83 4.87
N THR A 123 2.55 -17.04 5.41
CA THR A 123 2.01 -18.37 5.78
C THR A 123 0.80 -18.71 4.90
N ASP A 124 0.24 -19.90 5.09
CA ASP A 124 -1.04 -20.27 4.46
C ASP A 124 -2.23 -19.52 5.08
N ASP A 125 -2.08 -18.96 6.29
CA ASP A 125 -3.11 -18.20 6.99
C ASP A 125 -3.00 -16.68 6.77
N MET A 126 -1.78 -16.14 6.71
CA MET A 126 -1.54 -14.69 6.73
C MET A 126 -0.62 -14.19 5.60
N PHE A 127 -0.83 -12.93 5.21
CA PHE A 127 0.09 -12.16 4.36
C PHE A 127 1.42 -11.90 5.07
N PRO A 128 2.54 -11.70 4.35
CA PRO A 128 3.88 -11.50 4.96
C PRO A 128 3.91 -10.23 5.83
N SER A 129 4.62 -10.23 6.94
CA SER A 129 4.76 -9.04 7.81
C SER A 129 5.46 -7.87 7.13
N THR A 130 6.25 -8.16 6.09
CA THR A 130 6.90 -7.17 5.24
C THR A 130 7.14 -7.71 3.84
N GLU A 131 6.90 -6.86 2.84
CA GLU A 131 7.19 -7.14 1.45
C GLU A 131 7.76 -5.93 0.72
N ARG A 132 8.43 -6.21 -0.39
CA ARG A 132 8.80 -5.27 -1.44
C ARG A 132 8.24 -5.80 -2.76
N VAL A 133 7.42 -4.99 -3.42
CA VAL A 133 6.88 -5.31 -4.74
C VAL A 133 7.41 -4.30 -5.73
N ILE A 134 8.00 -4.76 -6.83
CA ILE A 134 8.50 -3.91 -7.91
C ILE A 134 7.72 -4.26 -9.17
N PHE A 135 6.98 -3.27 -9.67
CA PHE A 135 6.33 -3.32 -10.97
C PHE A 135 7.19 -2.58 -11.99
N GLU A 136 7.45 -3.20 -13.13
CA GLU A 136 7.93 -2.48 -14.32
C GLU A 136 6.72 -2.07 -15.14
N MET A 137 6.31 -0.81 -15.05
CA MET A 137 5.17 -0.31 -15.79
C MET A 137 5.55 -0.04 -17.25
N ALA A 138 4.63 -0.33 -18.17
CA ALA A 138 4.77 0.10 -19.55
C ALA A 138 4.91 1.63 -19.62
N GLY A 139 5.70 2.09 -20.59
CA GLY A 139 5.95 3.52 -20.74
C GLY A 139 4.69 4.31 -21.10
N VAL A 140 4.68 5.55 -20.67
CA VAL A 140 3.59 6.52 -20.86
C VAL A 140 4.19 7.81 -21.42
N ASP A 141 3.35 8.73 -21.91
CA ASP A 141 3.83 9.98 -22.48
C ASP A 141 4.69 10.78 -21.49
N ALA A 142 4.30 10.79 -20.22
CA ALA A 142 5.03 11.47 -19.15
C ALA A 142 6.44 10.89 -18.89
N SER A 143 6.72 9.65 -19.29
CA SER A 143 8.04 9.01 -19.18
C SER A 143 8.81 8.99 -20.51
N GLY A 144 8.35 9.74 -21.52
CA GLY A 144 8.94 9.71 -22.86
C GLY A 144 8.84 8.33 -23.52
N GLY A 145 7.86 7.50 -23.13
CA GLY A 145 7.69 6.13 -23.60
C GLY A 145 8.62 5.09 -22.95
N LYS A 146 9.49 5.50 -22.02
CA LYS A 146 10.36 4.58 -21.26
C LYS A 146 9.56 3.86 -20.17
N THR A 147 9.95 2.65 -19.83
CA THR A 147 9.35 1.91 -18.71
C THR A 147 9.57 2.65 -17.40
N VAL A 148 8.57 2.61 -16.51
CA VAL A 148 8.60 3.28 -15.21
C VAL A 148 8.68 2.22 -14.13
N LYS A 149 9.68 2.32 -13.25
CA LYS A 149 9.76 1.47 -12.06
C LYS A 149 8.77 2.01 -11.02
N PHE A 150 7.86 1.16 -10.56
CA PHE A 150 6.95 1.45 -9.46
C PHE A 150 7.23 0.45 -8.34
N SER A 151 7.75 0.93 -7.21
CA SER A 151 7.96 0.12 -6.01
C SER A 151 6.87 0.34 -4.95
N TRP A 152 6.52 -0.74 -4.25
CA TRP A 152 5.77 -0.75 -3.00
C TRP A 152 6.63 -1.39 -1.91
N THR A 153 6.67 -0.81 -0.72
CA THR A 153 7.24 -1.45 0.48
C THR A 153 6.34 -1.28 1.69
N ASP A 154 6.28 -2.30 2.53
CA ASP A 154 5.55 -2.24 3.79
C ASP A 154 6.33 -2.87 4.96
N GLY A 155 5.71 -2.93 6.13
CA GLY A 155 6.36 -3.28 7.39
C GLY A 155 7.25 -2.17 7.95
N GLY A 156 6.97 -0.91 7.62
CA GLY A 156 7.75 0.25 8.06
C GLY A 156 9.05 0.48 7.28
N ARG A 157 9.25 -0.22 6.16
CA ARG A 157 10.37 0.00 5.24
C ARG A 157 10.16 1.29 4.46
N VAL A 158 11.01 2.29 4.72
CA VAL A 158 11.02 3.58 4.02
C VAL A 158 12.19 3.61 3.01
N PRO A 159 12.00 4.16 1.80
CA PRO A 159 13.10 4.38 0.86
C PRO A 159 14.18 5.30 1.43
N LYS A 160 15.40 5.20 0.89
CA LYS A 160 16.46 6.17 1.22
C LYS A 160 16.20 7.48 0.47
N HIS A 161 16.51 8.62 1.09
CA HIS A 161 16.43 9.93 0.44
C HIS A 161 17.20 10.01 -0.88
N SER A 162 18.36 9.37 -0.95
CA SER A 162 19.18 9.29 -2.17
C SER A 162 18.52 8.50 -3.31
N GLU A 163 17.62 7.56 -3.02
CA GLU A 163 16.82 6.86 -4.03
C GLU A 163 15.72 7.76 -4.61
N LEU A 164 15.37 8.83 -3.89
CA LEU A 164 14.30 9.76 -4.24
C LEU A 164 14.81 11.11 -4.76
N ASN A 165 16.13 11.34 -4.80
CA ASN A 165 16.74 12.65 -5.07
C ASN A 165 16.20 13.76 -4.14
N ILE A 166 16.07 13.45 -2.85
CA ILE A 166 15.62 14.38 -1.80
C ILE A 166 16.76 14.56 -0.78
N ASP A 167 16.85 15.74 -0.15
CA ASP A 167 17.82 16.00 0.92
C ASP A 167 17.55 15.16 2.17
N GLU A 168 18.60 14.69 2.86
CA GLU A 168 18.50 13.80 4.02
C GLU A 168 17.69 14.37 5.20
N ASP A 169 17.62 15.70 5.32
CA ASP A 169 16.88 16.39 6.38
C ASP A 169 15.35 16.41 6.13
N PHE A 170 14.90 16.01 4.94
CA PHE A 170 13.47 16.04 4.61
C PHE A 170 12.73 14.89 5.31
N ASN A 171 11.59 15.17 5.93
CA ASN A 171 10.77 14.12 6.52
C ASN A 171 9.95 13.39 5.45
N LEU A 172 10.28 12.13 5.16
CA LEU A 172 9.55 11.31 4.19
C LEU A 172 8.15 10.89 4.70
N GLY A 173 7.95 10.84 6.01
CA GLY A 173 6.73 10.37 6.63
C GLY A 173 6.45 8.87 6.37
N GLN A 174 5.23 8.45 6.67
CA GLN A 174 4.72 7.09 6.45
C GLN A 174 3.43 7.17 5.64
N ASN A 175 3.08 6.09 4.94
CA ASN A 175 1.90 6.05 4.07
C ASN A 175 1.98 7.11 2.96
N THR A 176 3.11 7.13 2.27
CA THR A 176 3.47 8.18 1.31
C THR A 176 3.83 7.54 -0.03
N VAL A 177 3.58 8.28 -1.12
CA VAL A 177 4.14 7.98 -2.43
C VAL A 177 5.04 9.11 -2.90
N ALA A 178 6.24 8.75 -3.36
CA ALA A 178 7.17 9.61 -4.06
C ALA A 178 7.02 9.41 -5.56
N VAL A 179 6.86 10.50 -6.29
CA VAL A 179 6.84 10.54 -7.74
C VAL A 179 8.11 11.26 -8.21
N VAL A 180 9.08 10.49 -8.68
CA VAL A 180 10.40 10.98 -9.08
C VAL A 180 10.39 11.31 -10.56
N GLY A 181 10.81 12.52 -10.92
CA GLY A 181 11.04 12.91 -12.30
C GLY A 181 12.38 13.59 -12.51
N SER A 182 12.67 13.93 -13.75
CA SER A 182 13.97 14.48 -14.16
C SER A 182 14.30 15.87 -13.61
N LYS A 183 13.32 16.60 -13.05
CA LYS A 183 13.51 17.94 -12.48
C LYS A 183 13.28 18.03 -10.97
N ALA A 184 12.39 17.20 -10.44
CA ALA A 184 11.98 17.24 -9.05
C ALA A 184 11.32 15.92 -8.63
N THR A 185 11.21 15.71 -7.32
CA THR A 185 10.40 14.65 -6.73
C THR A 185 9.24 15.25 -5.96
N LEU A 186 8.03 14.73 -6.20
CA LEU A 186 6.83 15.11 -5.45
C LEU A 186 6.48 14.01 -4.45
N LEU A 187 6.43 14.35 -3.17
CA LEU A 187 5.90 13.49 -2.12
C LEU A 187 4.41 13.77 -1.91
N VAL A 188 3.63 12.71 -1.79
CA VAL A 188 2.19 12.79 -1.55
C VAL A 188 1.82 11.81 -0.45
N ASN A 189 1.50 12.33 0.73
CA ASN A 189 1.00 11.51 1.83
C ASN A 189 -0.43 11.01 1.54
N MET A 190 -0.81 9.86 2.09
CA MET A 190 -2.15 9.28 1.98
C MET A 190 -3.24 10.24 2.45
N ASP A 191 -3.02 10.97 3.56
CA ASP A 191 -3.96 11.95 4.09
C ASP A 191 -3.91 13.28 3.33
N GLY A 192 -2.94 13.42 2.43
CA GLY A 192 -2.74 14.63 1.64
C GLY A 192 -2.26 15.80 2.48
N ASP A 193 -1.74 15.61 3.69
CA ASP A 193 -1.04 16.70 4.36
C ASP A 193 0.33 16.90 3.67
N PRO A 194 0.75 18.17 3.45
CA PRO A 194 2.03 18.49 2.81
C PRO A 194 3.24 18.12 3.69
#